data_AF-A0A383BQF5-F1
#
_entry.id   AF-A0A383BQF5-F1
#
_cell.length_a   1.000
_cell.length_b   1.000
_cell.length_c   1.000
_cell.angle_alpha   90.00
_cell.angle_beta   90.00
_cell.angle_gamma   90.00
#
_symmetry.space_group_name_H-M   'P 1'
#
loop_
_entity.id
_entity.type
_entity.pdbx_description
1 polymer ?
#
loop_
_entity_poly.entity_id
_entity_poly.type
_entity_poly.pdbx_seq_one_letter_code
_entity_poly.pdbx_strand_id
1 'polypeptide(L)'
;MTEGLSPLERHKKDFSIIKNLTNAGATDPHGGSTSYLTCANVKGTPGKRFHNSISCDLLAGKQLGKNQRYDSLVLASKEENAGGHGKGMSLAWNEAGKPVAGTRGPVELYARLFGQSDESPEEREARLNKKKSILDVVLSDAKSLNGKVSSLDRDKLDEYFQSIREVELGLVKDAQWAEKPKPKTDRKAPGEGIEGEAEILLTYELIALALQTQQTSVVSYRQPVASVIKSMGMNYDPHALSHY
;
A
#
# COMPACT_ATOMS: atom_id res chain seq x y z
N MET A 1 -6.20 24.51 18.56
CA MET A 1 -6.04 23.56 17.43
C MET A 1 -5.60 24.39 16.22
N THR A 2 -4.84 23.86 15.25
CA THR A 2 -4.48 24.65 14.05
C THR A 2 -5.71 24.86 13.16
N GLU A 3 -5.69 25.86 12.29
CA GLU A 3 -6.78 26.13 11.34
C GLU A 3 -7.13 24.89 10.50
N GLY A 4 -6.11 24.20 9.97
CA GLY A 4 -6.30 22.97 9.19
C GLY A 4 -6.91 21.79 9.96
N LEU A 5 -6.89 21.82 11.29
CA LEU A 5 -7.54 20.80 12.13
C LEU A 5 -8.93 21.23 12.60
N SER A 6 -9.37 22.47 12.36
CA SER A 6 -10.67 22.98 12.81
C SER A 6 -11.88 22.08 12.49
N PRO A 7 -11.94 21.33 11.36
CA PRO A 7 -13.05 20.40 11.11
C PRO A 7 -13.16 19.27 12.14
N LEU A 8 -12.09 18.98 12.90
CA LEU A 8 -12.04 17.90 13.89
C LEU A 8 -12.32 18.37 15.32
N GLU A 9 -12.70 19.63 15.57
CA GLU A 9 -12.84 20.16 16.95
C GLU A 9 -13.85 19.36 17.76
N ARG A 10 -14.94 18.92 17.14
CA ARG A 10 -15.97 18.07 17.78
C ARG A 10 -15.47 16.69 18.21
N HIS A 11 -14.34 16.22 17.68
CA HIS A 11 -13.72 14.92 17.93
C HIS A 11 -12.47 15.00 18.81
N LYS A 12 -12.18 16.16 19.41
CA LYS A 12 -10.94 16.39 20.15
C LYS A 12 -10.69 15.43 21.31
N LYS A 13 -11.73 14.81 21.86
CA LYS A 13 -11.62 13.79 22.92
C LYS A 13 -11.31 12.38 22.37
N ASP A 14 -11.41 12.20 21.06
CA ASP A 14 -11.30 10.90 20.37
C ASP A 14 -9.90 10.67 19.78
N PHE A 15 -9.01 11.68 19.79
CA PHE A 15 -7.66 11.55 19.25
C PHE A 15 -6.61 12.32 20.05
N SER A 16 -5.35 11.93 19.87
CA SER A 16 -4.18 12.62 20.43
C SER A 16 -3.27 13.10 19.30
N ILE A 17 -2.67 14.28 19.46
CA ILE A 17 -1.65 14.80 18.53
C ILE A 17 -0.29 14.60 19.17
N ILE A 18 0.55 13.78 18.54
CA ILE A 18 1.95 13.62 18.94
C ILE A 18 2.80 14.52 18.05
N LYS A 19 3.71 15.31 18.66
CA LYS A 19 4.56 16.29 17.96
C LYS A 19 6.02 16.07 18.33
N ASN A 20 6.92 16.76 17.62
CA ASN A 20 8.36 16.72 17.83
C ASN A 20 8.96 15.31 17.69
N LEU A 21 8.41 14.53 16.77
CA LEU A 21 8.95 13.22 16.40
C LEU A 21 10.00 13.40 15.31
N THR A 22 11.09 12.63 15.40
CA THR A 22 12.09 12.50 14.36
C THR A 22 12.28 11.02 14.02
N ASN A 23 12.49 10.71 12.75
CA ASN A 23 12.82 9.37 12.32
C ASN A 23 14.32 9.14 12.55
N ALA A 24 14.67 8.52 13.69
CA ALA A 24 16.05 8.25 14.06
C ALA A 24 16.80 7.32 13.07
N GLY A 25 16.07 6.52 12.29
CA GLY A 25 16.63 5.65 11.25
C GLY A 25 16.88 6.35 9.91
N ALA A 26 16.31 7.54 9.69
CA ALA A 26 16.48 8.29 8.46
C ALA A 26 17.87 8.97 8.42
N THR A 27 18.76 8.42 7.60
CA THR A 27 20.12 8.93 7.42
C THR A 27 20.33 9.69 6.11
N ASP A 28 19.27 9.89 5.33
CA ASP A 28 19.30 10.43 3.97
C ASP A 28 18.02 11.24 3.69
N PRO A 29 18.11 12.53 3.35
CA PRO A 29 16.93 13.38 3.10
C PRO A 29 16.05 12.85 1.95
N HIS A 30 16.62 12.22 0.92
CA HIS A 30 15.82 11.60 -0.15
C HIS A 30 15.20 10.26 0.30
N GLY A 31 15.84 9.58 1.25
CA GLY A 31 15.40 8.31 1.83
C GLY A 31 14.38 8.43 2.96
N GLY A 32 14.00 9.64 3.37
CA GLY A 32 13.05 9.86 4.47
C GLY A 32 11.69 9.18 4.23
N SER A 33 11.19 9.23 2.99
CA SER A 33 9.97 8.54 2.57
C SER A 33 10.10 7.02 2.54
N THR A 34 11.32 6.48 2.34
CA THR A 34 11.58 5.03 2.35
C THR A 34 11.37 4.41 3.73
N SER A 35 11.64 5.15 4.80
CA SER A 35 11.52 4.65 6.18
C SER A 35 10.41 5.33 6.98
N TYR A 36 9.53 6.09 6.31
CA TYR A 36 8.54 6.95 6.98
C TYR A 36 7.66 6.19 7.98
N LEU A 37 7.16 5.01 7.60
CA LEU A 37 6.32 4.17 8.48
C LEU A 37 7.10 3.07 9.22
N THR A 38 8.41 2.94 8.99
CA THR A 38 9.23 1.85 9.56
C THR A 38 10.21 2.34 10.62
N CYS A 39 10.63 3.61 10.53
CA CYS A 39 11.74 4.20 11.27
C CYS A 39 13.06 3.41 11.20
N ALA A 40 13.22 2.56 10.17
CA ALA A 40 14.36 1.66 10.07
C ALA A 40 15.65 2.39 9.71
N ASN A 41 16.77 1.99 10.30
CA ASN A 41 18.10 2.34 9.78
C ASN A 41 18.40 1.48 8.54
N VAL A 42 17.99 1.98 7.37
CA VAL A 42 18.04 1.21 6.12
C VAL A 42 19.46 0.86 5.63
N LYS A 43 20.50 1.50 6.18
CA LYS A 43 21.92 1.24 5.90
C LYS A 43 22.63 0.46 7.02
N GLY A 44 21.96 0.26 8.16
CA GLY A 44 22.57 -0.25 9.38
C GLY A 44 22.65 -1.79 9.47
N THR A 45 22.23 -2.53 8.46
CA THR A 45 22.21 -4.00 8.50
C THR A 45 23.50 -4.58 7.92
N PRO A 46 24.34 -5.28 8.72
CA PRO A 46 25.58 -5.88 8.24
C PRO A 46 25.34 -6.83 7.04
N GLY A 47 26.20 -6.73 6.03
CA GLY A 47 26.12 -7.56 4.83
C GLY A 47 25.01 -7.18 3.84
N LYS A 48 24.17 -6.17 4.13
CA LYS A 48 23.13 -5.69 3.22
C LYS A 48 23.37 -4.22 2.84
N ARG A 49 23.32 -3.93 1.53
CA ARG A 49 23.38 -2.53 1.04
C ARG A 49 22.13 -1.73 1.40
N PHE A 50 21.00 -2.41 1.58
CA PHE A 50 19.71 -1.83 1.93
C PHE A 50 18.84 -2.87 2.62
N HIS A 51 18.27 -2.52 3.78
CA HIS A 51 17.30 -3.38 4.47
C HIS A 51 16.35 -2.56 5.32
N ASN A 52 15.05 -2.65 5.03
CA ASN A 52 14.01 -1.98 5.83
C ASN A 52 13.48 -2.91 6.93
N SER A 53 12.48 -2.46 7.69
CA SER A 53 11.70 -3.28 8.62
C SER A 53 10.22 -3.24 8.26
N ILE A 54 9.40 -4.01 9.01
CA ILE A 54 7.94 -3.92 8.91
C ILE A 54 7.46 -2.48 9.19
N SER A 55 6.54 -1.99 8.38
CA SER A 55 5.91 -0.69 8.58
C SER A 55 4.77 -0.76 9.60
N CYS A 56 4.54 0.34 10.32
CA CYS A 56 3.57 0.41 11.40
C CYS A 56 2.12 0.20 10.94
N ASP A 57 1.79 0.52 9.69
CA ASP A 57 0.48 0.24 9.09
C ASP A 57 0.25 -1.26 8.88
N LEU A 58 1.26 -2.01 8.42
CA LEU A 58 1.13 -3.47 8.29
C LEU A 58 1.13 -4.16 9.65
N LEU A 59 1.93 -3.66 10.60
CA LEU A 59 1.91 -4.15 11.97
C LEU A 59 0.54 -3.91 12.63
N ALA A 60 -0.02 -2.71 12.46
CA ALA A 60 -1.37 -2.39 12.92
C ALA A 60 -2.41 -3.26 12.21
N GLY A 61 -2.28 -3.48 10.90
CA GLY A 61 -3.21 -4.30 10.13
C GLY A 61 -3.28 -5.76 10.61
N LYS A 62 -2.14 -6.35 10.99
CA LYS A 62 -2.09 -7.69 11.60
C LYS A 62 -2.92 -7.82 12.87
N GLN A 63 -3.08 -6.72 13.62
CA GLN A 63 -3.81 -6.70 14.88
C GLN A 63 -5.25 -6.21 14.72
N LEU A 64 -5.44 -5.07 14.07
CA LEU A 64 -6.72 -4.36 13.97
C LEU A 64 -7.57 -4.86 12.78
N GLY A 65 -6.93 -5.26 11.68
CA GLY A 65 -7.59 -5.71 10.45
C GLY A 65 -7.77 -7.22 10.33
N LYS A 66 -7.27 -8.00 11.29
CA LYS A 66 -7.28 -9.48 11.26
C LYS A 66 -8.66 -10.07 10.91
N ASN A 67 -9.73 -9.50 11.48
CA ASN A 67 -11.11 -9.97 11.31
C ASN A 67 -11.90 -9.15 10.28
N GLN A 68 -11.22 -8.32 9.49
CA GLN A 68 -11.82 -7.52 8.41
C GLN A 68 -11.40 -8.09 7.06
N ARG A 69 -12.05 -7.63 5.98
CA ARG A 69 -11.78 -8.12 4.62
C ARG A 69 -10.35 -7.83 4.20
N TYR A 70 -9.82 -6.67 4.56
CA TYR A 70 -8.44 -6.28 4.31
C TYR A 70 -7.74 -6.01 5.64
N ASP A 71 -6.57 -6.64 5.86
CA ASP A 71 -5.78 -6.38 7.07
C ASP A 71 -5.32 -4.92 7.11
N SER A 72 -4.88 -4.40 5.95
CA SER A 72 -4.57 -3.00 5.72
C SER A 72 -4.83 -2.66 4.26
N LEU A 73 -5.30 -1.44 3.99
CA LEU A 73 -5.34 -0.89 2.63
C LEU A 73 -4.09 -0.03 2.39
N VAL A 74 -3.14 -0.61 1.67
CA VAL A 74 -1.96 0.11 1.16
C VAL A 74 -2.34 0.76 -0.17
N LEU A 75 -2.34 2.08 -0.21
CA LEU A 75 -2.75 2.88 -1.35
C LEU A 75 -1.56 3.69 -1.88
N ALA A 76 -1.50 3.83 -3.19
CA ALA A 76 -0.45 4.55 -3.89
C ALA A 76 -1.03 5.40 -5.01
N SER A 77 -0.30 6.44 -5.40
CA SER A 77 -0.57 7.18 -6.63
C SER A 77 -0.22 6.34 -7.86
N LYS A 78 -0.71 6.76 -9.02
CA LYS A 78 -0.32 6.21 -10.32
C LYS A 78 1.03 6.73 -10.83
N GLU A 79 1.66 7.65 -10.10
CA GLU A 79 2.90 8.29 -10.54
C GLU A 79 4.05 7.27 -10.56
N GLU A 80 4.74 7.17 -11.69
CA GLU A 80 5.88 6.28 -11.86
C GLU A 80 7.20 6.91 -11.37
N ASN A 81 7.27 8.24 -11.38
CA ASN A 81 8.39 8.98 -10.84
C ASN A 81 8.22 9.12 -9.33
N ALA A 82 9.27 8.77 -8.58
CA ALA A 82 9.29 8.92 -7.14
C ALA A 82 9.30 10.40 -6.69
N GLY A 83 9.56 11.37 -7.58
CA GLY A 83 9.50 12.81 -7.26
C GLY A 83 10.42 13.17 -6.09
N GLY A 84 11.65 12.65 -6.11
CA GLY A 84 12.63 12.85 -5.04
C GLY A 84 12.42 11.98 -3.79
N HIS A 85 11.42 11.11 -3.79
CA HIS A 85 11.22 10.11 -2.74
C HIS A 85 12.13 8.90 -2.95
N GLY A 86 12.47 8.23 -1.86
CA GLY A 86 13.28 7.02 -1.93
C GLY A 86 12.48 5.81 -2.40
N LYS A 87 13.10 4.63 -2.31
CA LYS A 87 12.60 3.37 -2.87
C LYS A 87 11.20 2.99 -2.36
N GLY A 88 10.48 2.22 -3.17
CA GLY A 88 9.12 1.75 -2.91
C GLY A 88 8.09 2.68 -3.58
N MET A 89 7.02 2.11 -4.14
CA MET A 89 5.94 2.87 -4.79
C MET A 89 4.73 3.09 -3.86
N SER A 90 4.79 2.59 -2.62
CA SER A 90 3.85 2.87 -1.52
C SER A 90 4.63 3.29 -0.26
N LEU A 91 3.94 3.46 0.86
CA LEU A 91 4.57 3.69 2.18
C LEU A 91 4.85 2.40 2.96
N ALA A 92 4.32 1.26 2.49
CA ALA A 92 4.26 0.03 3.28
C ALA A 92 5.45 -0.90 3.00
N TRP A 93 5.91 -1.56 4.06
CA TRP A 93 7.05 -2.47 4.06
C TRP A 93 6.74 -3.71 4.89
N ASN A 94 6.99 -4.89 4.34
CA ASN A 94 6.71 -6.15 5.03
C ASN A 94 7.80 -6.53 6.05
N GLU A 95 7.59 -7.64 6.76
CA GLU A 95 8.54 -8.17 7.77
C GLU A 95 9.94 -8.48 7.23
N ALA A 96 10.05 -8.80 5.94
CA ALA A 96 11.33 -9.04 5.29
C ALA A 96 12.05 -7.73 4.91
N GLY A 97 11.46 -6.57 5.21
CA GLY A 97 12.02 -5.26 4.87
C GLY A 97 11.96 -4.97 3.37
N LYS A 98 10.97 -5.53 2.66
CA LYS A 98 10.74 -5.30 1.23
C LYS A 98 9.48 -4.45 1.02
N PRO A 99 9.42 -3.63 -0.05
CA PRO A 99 8.30 -2.74 -0.29
C PRO A 99 7.06 -3.53 -0.70
N VAL A 100 5.90 -3.12 -0.20
CA VAL A 100 4.60 -3.71 -0.57
C VAL A 100 3.95 -2.85 -1.65
N ALA A 101 3.40 -3.48 -2.69
CA ALA A 101 2.67 -2.75 -3.73
C ALA A 101 1.35 -2.18 -3.17
N GLY A 102 1.09 -0.90 -3.46
CA GLY A 102 -0.19 -0.27 -3.12
C GLY A 102 -1.18 -0.34 -4.28
N THR A 103 -2.47 -0.34 -3.97
CA THR A 103 -3.54 -0.15 -4.96
C THR A 103 -3.48 1.26 -5.51
N ARG A 104 -3.48 1.39 -6.85
CA ARG A 104 -3.14 2.61 -7.56
C ARG A 104 -4.38 3.40 -7.98
N GLY A 105 -4.63 4.47 -7.25
CA GLY A 105 -5.70 5.42 -7.53
C GLY A 105 -7.12 4.86 -7.31
N PRO A 106 -8.14 5.69 -7.57
CA PRO A 106 -9.49 5.45 -7.09
C PRO A 106 -10.27 4.40 -7.88
N VAL A 107 -9.97 4.21 -9.17
CA VAL A 107 -10.65 3.21 -10.02
C VAL A 107 -10.35 1.79 -9.53
N GLU A 108 -9.07 1.49 -9.32
CA GLU A 108 -8.65 0.20 -8.78
C GLU A 108 -9.16 0.01 -7.35
N LEU A 109 -9.10 1.06 -6.51
CA LEU A 109 -9.62 1.02 -5.15
C LEU A 109 -11.13 0.72 -5.11
N TYR A 110 -11.92 1.38 -5.95
CA TYR A 110 -13.36 1.15 -6.04
C TYR A 110 -13.65 -0.30 -6.45
N ALA A 111 -13.00 -0.80 -7.51
CA ALA A 111 -13.16 -2.19 -7.94
C ALA A 111 -12.77 -3.17 -6.82
N ARG A 112 -11.69 -2.87 -6.10
CA ARG A 112 -11.26 -3.65 -4.94
C ARG A 112 -12.33 -3.67 -3.85
N LEU A 113 -12.87 -2.53 -3.44
CA LEU A 113 -13.82 -2.40 -2.32
C LEU A 113 -15.26 -2.82 -2.64
N PHE A 114 -15.73 -2.56 -3.86
CA PHE A 114 -17.15 -2.65 -4.22
C PHE A 114 -17.41 -3.45 -5.50
N GLY A 115 -16.35 -3.84 -6.23
CA GLY A 115 -16.49 -4.69 -7.41
C GLY A 115 -17.09 -6.03 -7.05
N GLN A 116 -18.36 -6.22 -7.41
CA GLN A 116 -19.07 -7.48 -7.27
C GLN A 116 -18.66 -8.40 -8.43
N SER A 117 -18.63 -9.69 -8.15
CA SER A 117 -18.37 -10.72 -9.15
C SER A 117 -19.66 -11.51 -9.32
N ASP A 118 -20.06 -11.74 -10.56
CA ASP A 118 -21.20 -12.60 -10.91
C ASP A 118 -20.79 -14.08 -10.99
N GLU A 119 -19.57 -14.42 -10.54
CA GLU A 119 -19.07 -15.80 -10.51
C GLU A 119 -19.93 -16.67 -9.60
N SER A 120 -20.25 -17.87 -10.07
CA SER A 120 -20.83 -18.91 -9.21
C SER A 120 -19.83 -19.33 -8.12
N PRO A 121 -20.29 -19.93 -7.00
CA PRO A 121 -19.40 -20.50 -5.99
C PRO A 121 -18.34 -21.46 -6.60
N GLU A 122 -18.74 -22.29 -7.56
CA GLU A 122 -17.87 -23.24 -8.25
C GLU A 122 -16.83 -22.54 -9.13
N GLU A 123 -17.23 -21.52 -9.89
CA GLU A 123 -16.31 -20.72 -10.72
C GLU A 123 -15.29 -19.98 -9.86
N ARG A 124 -15.76 -19.44 -8.74
CA ARG A 124 -14.91 -18.75 -7.77
C ARG A 124 -13.88 -19.70 -7.15
N GLU A 125 -14.32 -20.88 -6.72
CA GLU A 125 -13.44 -21.90 -6.15
C GLU A 125 -12.41 -22.35 -7.19
N ALA A 126 -12.84 -22.65 -8.41
CA ALA A 126 -11.96 -23.02 -9.52
C ALA A 126 -10.91 -21.94 -9.80
N ARG A 127 -11.31 -20.66 -9.78
CA ARG A 127 -10.38 -19.53 -9.97
C ARG A 127 -9.36 -19.43 -8.83
N LEU A 128 -9.78 -19.58 -7.58
CA LEU A 128 -8.88 -19.54 -6.42
C LEU A 128 -7.89 -20.72 -6.46
N ASN A 129 -8.37 -21.93 -6.75
CA ASN A 129 -7.54 -23.13 -6.90
C ASN A 129 -6.53 -22.99 -8.05
N LYS A 130 -6.95 -22.43 -9.19
CA LYS A 130 -6.04 -22.14 -10.31
C LYS A 130 -4.94 -21.16 -9.92
N LYS A 131 -5.28 -20.06 -9.22
CA LYS A 131 -4.27 -19.09 -8.75
C LYS A 131 -3.28 -19.72 -7.78
N LYS A 132 -3.75 -20.57 -6.87
CA LYS A 132 -2.90 -21.32 -5.94
C LYS A 132 -1.95 -22.26 -6.70
N SER A 133 -2.46 -23.03 -7.65
CA SER A 133 -1.64 -23.95 -8.45
C SER A 133 -0.55 -23.23 -9.25
N ILE A 134 -0.87 -22.08 -9.85
CA ILE A 134 0.13 -21.24 -10.54
C ILE A 134 1.22 -20.80 -9.56
N LEU A 135 0.83 -20.39 -8.35
CA LEU A 135 1.78 -19.95 -7.33
C LEU A 135 2.71 -21.08 -6.87
N ASP A 136 2.17 -22.29 -6.71
CA ASP A 136 2.95 -23.48 -6.33
C ASP A 136 4.02 -23.81 -7.38
N VAL A 137 3.67 -23.73 -8.68
CA VAL A 137 4.62 -23.93 -9.79
C VAL A 137 5.71 -22.84 -9.77
N VAL A 138 5.31 -21.57 -9.66
CA VAL A 138 6.25 -20.45 -9.62
C VAL A 138 7.20 -20.55 -8.43
N LEU A 139 6.70 -20.96 -7.26
CA LEU A 139 7.52 -21.20 -6.07
C LEU A 139 8.52 -22.34 -6.26
N SER A 140 8.09 -23.43 -6.90
CA SER A 140 8.97 -24.57 -7.22
C SER A 140 10.11 -24.15 -8.15
N ASP A 141 9.79 -23.42 -9.21
CA ASP A 141 10.77 -22.92 -10.18
C ASP A 141 11.77 -21.97 -9.52
N ALA A 142 11.27 -21.01 -8.74
CA ALA A 142 12.11 -20.08 -8.00
C ALA A 142 13.05 -20.79 -7.02
N LYS A 143 12.57 -21.81 -6.29
CA LYS A 143 13.42 -22.63 -5.40
C LYS A 143 14.53 -23.36 -6.15
N SER A 144 14.23 -23.88 -7.34
CA SER A 144 15.22 -24.57 -8.17
C SER A 144 16.35 -23.65 -8.67
N LEU A 145 16.03 -22.36 -8.88
CA LEU A 145 16.98 -21.32 -9.27
C LEU A 145 17.88 -20.86 -8.12
N ASN A 146 17.36 -20.83 -6.88
CA ASN A 146 18.11 -20.34 -5.71
C ASN A 146 19.44 -21.09 -5.49
N GLY A 147 19.49 -22.39 -5.81
CA GLY A 147 20.70 -23.21 -5.71
C GLY A 147 21.77 -22.94 -6.79
N LYS A 148 21.45 -22.15 -7.82
CA LYS A 148 22.28 -21.97 -9.02
C LYS A 148 22.78 -20.55 -9.25
N VAL A 149 22.42 -19.59 -8.39
CA VAL A 149 22.68 -18.17 -8.63
C VAL A 149 23.76 -17.57 -7.72
N SER A 150 24.37 -16.48 -8.21
CA SER A 150 25.37 -15.69 -7.50
C SER A 150 24.77 -14.98 -6.27
N SER A 151 25.61 -14.48 -5.36
CA SER A 151 25.13 -13.76 -4.16
C SER A 151 24.32 -12.50 -4.50
N LEU A 152 24.66 -11.79 -5.58
CA LEU A 152 23.92 -10.61 -6.03
C LEU A 152 22.52 -10.96 -6.55
N ASP A 153 22.41 -12.08 -7.26
CA ASP A 153 21.14 -12.55 -7.81
C ASP A 153 20.22 -13.13 -6.72
N ARG A 154 20.78 -13.64 -5.61
CA ARG A 154 19.99 -14.10 -4.46
C ARG A 154 19.17 -12.97 -3.85
N ASP A 155 19.71 -11.76 -3.73
CA ASP A 155 18.95 -10.61 -3.20
C ASP A 155 17.72 -10.29 -4.08
N LYS A 156 17.84 -10.49 -5.40
CA LYS A 156 16.75 -10.30 -6.36
C LYS A 156 15.74 -11.44 -6.33
N LEU A 157 16.22 -12.68 -6.20
CA LEU A 157 15.33 -13.82 -5.97
C LEU A 157 14.57 -13.67 -4.66
N ASP A 158 15.18 -13.15 -3.59
CA ASP A 158 14.51 -12.89 -2.32
C ASP A 158 13.38 -11.85 -2.47
N GLU A 159 13.59 -10.80 -3.28
CA GLU A 159 12.53 -9.84 -3.64
C GLU A 159 11.38 -10.54 -4.37
N TYR A 160 11.71 -11.44 -5.29
CA TYR A 160 10.73 -12.22 -6.03
C TYR A 160 9.96 -13.20 -5.13
N PHE A 161 10.62 -13.95 -4.26
CA PHE A 161 9.96 -14.83 -3.29
C PHE A 161 9.04 -14.04 -2.35
N GLN A 162 9.45 -12.84 -1.96
CA GLN A 162 8.65 -12.02 -1.09
C GLN A 162 7.38 -11.48 -1.79
N SER A 163 7.46 -11.12 -3.09
CA SER A 163 6.27 -10.70 -3.84
C SER A 163 5.28 -11.86 -4.05
N ILE A 164 5.77 -13.07 -4.29
CA ILE A 164 4.96 -14.30 -4.33
C ILE A 164 4.25 -14.52 -2.99
N ARG A 165 4.97 -14.37 -1.87
CA ARG A 165 4.38 -14.55 -0.54
C ARG A 165 3.27 -13.54 -0.25
N GLU A 166 3.41 -12.30 -0.72
CA GLU A 166 2.34 -11.30 -0.61
C GLU A 166 1.08 -11.71 -1.40
N VAL A 167 1.26 -12.27 -2.60
CA VAL A 167 0.15 -12.81 -3.39
C VAL A 167 -0.51 -14.00 -2.69
N GLU A 168 0.27 -14.90 -2.09
CA GLU A 168 -0.24 -16.05 -1.32
C GLU A 168 -1.13 -15.59 -0.15
N LEU A 169 -0.63 -14.65 0.66
CA LEU A 169 -1.36 -14.10 1.79
C LEU A 169 -2.66 -13.41 1.33
N GLY A 170 -2.60 -12.70 0.21
CA GLY A 170 -3.78 -12.12 -0.43
C GLY A 170 -4.81 -13.17 -0.84
N LEU A 171 -4.37 -14.29 -1.44
CA LEU A 171 -5.25 -15.39 -1.85
C LEU A 171 -5.91 -16.09 -0.64
N VAL A 172 -5.16 -16.29 0.45
CA VAL A 172 -5.71 -16.85 1.70
C VAL A 172 -6.82 -15.94 2.22
N LYS A 173 -6.61 -14.62 2.22
CA LYS A 173 -7.61 -13.65 2.63
C LYS A 173 -8.83 -13.63 1.69
N ASP A 174 -8.60 -13.66 0.38
CA ASP A 174 -9.65 -13.71 -0.64
C ASP A 174 -10.53 -14.96 -0.54
N ALA A 175 -9.94 -16.09 -0.13
CA ALA A 175 -10.65 -17.34 0.14
C ALA A 175 -11.47 -17.25 1.44
N GLN A 176 -10.90 -16.71 2.53
CA GLN A 176 -11.63 -16.47 3.79
C GLN A 176 -12.84 -15.55 3.63
N TRP A 177 -12.75 -14.62 2.67
CA TRP A 177 -13.81 -13.69 2.32
C TRP A 177 -14.44 -13.99 0.96
N ALA A 178 -14.30 -15.25 0.52
CA ALA A 178 -15.30 -15.88 -0.33
C ALA A 178 -16.62 -15.98 0.38
N GLU A 179 -17.72 -16.29 -0.28
CA GLU A 179 -19.06 -16.36 0.32
C GLU A 179 -19.64 -15.06 0.95
N LYS A 180 -18.86 -14.25 1.67
CA LYS A 180 -19.24 -12.93 2.15
C LYS A 180 -19.27 -11.97 0.96
N PRO A 181 -20.42 -11.36 0.64
CA PRO A 181 -20.47 -10.34 -0.40
C PRO A 181 -19.69 -9.10 0.03
N LYS A 182 -19.23 -8.32 -0.94
CA LYS A 182 -18.68 -6.99 -0.64
C LYS A 182 -19.84 -6.05 -0.28
N PRO A 183 -19.62 -5.03 0.57
CA PRO A 183 -20.64 -4.03 0.87
C PRO A 183 -21.18 -3.38 -0.41
N LYS A 184 -22.44 -2.93 -0.37
CA LYS A 184 -23.01 -2.09 -1.42
C LYS A 184 -22.75 -0.62 -1.08
N THR A 185 -22.65 0.22 -2.11
CA THR A 185 -22.52 1.66 -1.98
C THR A 185 -23.37 2.34 -3.05
N ASP A 186 -23.95 3.49 -2.71
CA ASP A 186 -24.65 4.34 -3.68
C ASP A 186 -23.66 5.12 -4.57
N ARG A 187 -22.38 5.11 -4.20
CA ARG A 187 -21.31 5.72 -4.99
C ARG A 187 -21.14 4.95 -6.30
N LYS A 188 -21.34 5.64 -7.42
CA LYS A 188 -21.07 5.08 -8.75
C LYS A 188 -19.58 4.77 -8.92
N ALA A 189 -19.24 3.80 -9.76
CA ALA A 189 -17.87 3.56 -10.16
C ALA A 189 -17.25 4.84 -10.75
N PRO A 190 -16.03 5.21 -10.36
CA PRO A 190 -15.37 6.38 -10.94
C PRO A 190 -14.98 6.12 -12.39
N GLY A 191 -15.01 7.18 -13.20
CA GLY A 191 -14.51 7.13 -14.58
C GLY A 191 -12.99 7.03 -14.63
N GLU A 192 -12.46 6.70 -15.80
CA GLU A 192 -11.02 6.71 -16.06
C GLU A 192 -10.49 8.16 -16.19
N GLY A 193 -9.16 8.32 -16.10
CA GLY A 193 -8.49 9.61 -16.32
C GLY A 193 -8.62 10.64 -15.19
N ILE A 194 -9.13 10.25 -14.00
CA ILE A 194 -9.13 11.13 -12.83
C ILE A 194 -7.70 11.28 -12.30
N GLU A 195 -7.22 12.52 -12.21
CA GLU A 195 -5.87 12.90 -11.80
C GLU A 195 -5.88 14.12 -10.88
N GLY A 196 -4.75 14.38 -10.21
CA GLY A 196 -4.53 15.58 -9.40
C GLY A 196 -5.42 15.66 -8.16
N GLU A 197 -5.91 16.85 -7.83
CA GLU A 197 -6.74 17.06 -6.64
C GLU A 197 -8.00 16.19 -6.63
N ALA A 198 -8.66 16.02 -7.79
CA ALA A 198 -9.86 15.20 -7.91
C ALA A 198 -9.58 13.72 -7.59
N GLU A 199 -8.39 13.21 -7.94
CA GLU A 199 -7.95 11.85 -7.59
C GLU A 199 -7.80 11.69 -6.08
N ILE A 200 -7.21 12.68 -5.41
CA ILE A 200 -7.01 12.67 -3.95
C ILE A 200 -8.35 12.70 -3.22
N LEU A 201 -9.23 13.64 -3.57
CA LEU A 201 -10.54 13.79 -2.92
C LEU A 201 -11.38 12.52 -3.06
N LEU A 202 -11.40 11.94 -4.26
CA LEU A 202 -12.09 10.69 -4.50
C LEU A 202 -11.47 9.51 -3.76
N THR A 203 -10.13 9.45 -3.68
CA THR A 203 -9.46 8.39 -2.90
C THR A 203 -9.83 8.51 -1.43
N TYR A 204 -9.89 9.73 -0.86
CA TYR A 204 -10.37 9.94 0.50
C TYR A 204 -11.83 9.57 0.71
N GLU A 205 -12.71 9.84 -0.25
CA GLU A 205 -14.10 9.38 -0.23
C GLU A 205 -14.17 7.84 -0.11
N LEU A 206 -13.38 7.13 -0.92
CA LEU A 206 -13.32 5.67 -0.90
C LEU A 206 -12.69 5.11 0.39
N ILE A 207 -11.69 5.79 0.96
CA ILE A 207 -11.13 5.47 2.28
C ILE A 207 -12.21 5.58 3.35
N ALA A 208 -12.97 6.68 3.35
CA ALA A 208 -14.05 6.88 4.31
C ALA A 208 -15.12 5.78 4.17
N LEU A 209 -15.52 5.44 2.95
CA LEU A 209 -16.46 4.35 2.70
C LEU A 209 -15.91 2.99 3.15
N ALA A 210 -14.62 2.71 2.94
CA ALA A 210 -13.99 1.47 3.41
C ALA A 210 -14.03 1.34 4.95
N LEU A 211 -13.79 2.45 5.66
CA LEU A 211 -13.87 2.53 7.12
C LEU A 211 -15.32 2.39 7.61
N GLN A 212 -16.26 3.13 7.01
CA GLN A 212 -17.69 3.08 7.36
C GLN A 212 -18.31 1.70 7.15
N THR A 213 -17.87 1.00 6.10
CA THR A 213 -18.31 -0.37 5.78
C THR A 213 -17.46 -1.45 6.46
N GLN A 214 -16.56 -1.06 7.39
CA GLN A 214 -15.71 -1.94 8.21
C GLN A 214 -14.88 -2.94 7.38
N GLN A 215 -14.48 -2.55 6.17
CA GLN A 215 -13.65 -3.39 5.31
C GLN A 215 -12.19 -3.42 5.73
N THR A 216 -11.73 -2.36 6.40
CA THR A 216 -10.43 -2.24 7.07
C THR A 216 -10.55 -1.20 8.21
N SER A 217 -9.62 -1.22 9.15
CA SER A 217 -9.38 -0.18 10.15
C SER A 217 -8.04 0.52 9.94
N VAL A 218 -7.22 0.04 8.99
CA VAL A 218 -5.88 0.56 8.74
C VAL A 218 -5.73 0.88 7.26
N VAL A 219 -5.27 2.10 6.99
CA VAL A 219 -5.04 2.61 5.65
C VAL A 219 -3.75 3.41 5.64
N SER A 220 -2.90 3.18 4.64
CA SER A 220 -1.78 4.04 4.30
C SER A 220 -1.96 4.54 2.88
N TYR A 221 -1.75 5.83 2.64
CA TYR A 221 -1.94 6.43 1.32
C TYR A 221 -0.75 7.31 0.96
N ARG A 222 -0.03 6.90 -0.09
CA ARG A 222 0.94 7.75 -0.76
C ARG A 222 0.23 8.57 -1.84
N GLN A 223 0.05 9.85 -1.59
CA GLN A 223 -0.62 10.78 -2.50
C GLN A 223 0.22 11.06 -3.76
N PRO A 224 -0.43 11.36 -4.89
CA PRO A 224 0.25 11.97 -6.01
C PRO A 224 0.78 13.35 -5.62
N VAL A 225 1.91 13.76 -6.21
CA VAL A 225 2.49 15.09 -5.95
C VAL A 225 2.57 15.89 -7.25
N ALA A 226 3.12 15.31 -8.31
CA ALA A 226 3.30 15.98 -9.59
C ALA A 226 1.98 16.27 -10.29
N SER A 227 1.06 15.30 -10.32
CA SER A 227 -0.24 15.47 -10.97
C SER A 227 -1.11 16.50 -10.24
N VAL A 228 -0.96 16.63 -8.92
CA VAL A 228 -1.66 17.65 -8.12
C VAL A 228 -1.16 19.03 -8.47
N ILE A 229 0.16 19.25 -8.44
CA ILE A 229 0.77 20.53 -8.81
C ILE A 229 0.38 20.91 -10.25
N LYS A 230 0.41 19.95 -11.17
CA LYS A 230 -0.05 20.14 -12.55
C LYS A 230 -1.52 20.51 -12.66
N SER A 231 -2.39 19.87 -11.88
CA SER A 231 -3.83 20.18 -11.85
C SER A 231 -4.13 21.61 -11.35
N MET A 232 -3.21 22.20 -10.57
CA MET A 232 -3.28 23.59 -10.13
C MET A 232 -2.71 24.57 -11.17
N GLY A 233 -2.38 24.12 -12.38
CA GLY A 233 -1.82 24.95 -13.44
C GLY A 233 -0.32 25.22 -13.33
N MET A 234 0.38 24.56 -12.41
CA MET A 234 1.82 24.70 -12.22
C MET A 234 2.58 23.58 -12.94
N ASN A 235 3.60 23.93 -13.72
CA ASN A 235 4.41 22.94 -14.45
C ASN A 235 5.84 22.88 -13.91
N TYR A 236 5.97 22.59 -12.62
CA TYR A 236 7.25 22.45 -11.92
C TYR A 236 7.44 21.02 -11.45
N ASP A 237 8.70 20.58 -11.41
CA ASP A 237 9.06 19.33 -10.74
C ASP A 237 8.87 19.48 -9.22
N PRO A 238 8.09 18.61 -8.56
CA PRO A 238 7.80 18.76 -7.14
C PRO A 238 9.04 18.67 -6.26
N HIS A 239 10.03 17.88 -6.68
CA HIS A 239 11.26 17.76 -5.93
C HIS A 239 12.05 19.06 -5.98
N ALA A 240 12.16 19.69 -7.16
CA ALA A 240 12.79 21.00 -7.31
C ALA A 240 12.13 22.06 -6.41
N LEU A 241 10.79 22.08 -6.33
CA LEU A 241 10.07 23.02 -5.45
C LEU A 241 10.41 22.86 -3.97
N SER A 242 10.78 21.66 -3.50
CA SER A 242 11.13 21.43 -2.10
C SER A 242 12.49 21.98 -1.66
N HIS A 243 13.31 22.46 -2.62
CA HIS A 243 14.63 23.05 -2.36
C HIS A 243 14.65 24.58 -2.44
N TYR A 244 13.51 25.21 -2.71
CA TYR A 244 13.30 26.66 -2.67
C TYR A 244 12.57 27.07 -1.39
#